data_AF-A0A1C5XUZ4-F1
#
_entry.id   AF-A0A1C5XUZ4-F1
#
_cell.length_a   1.000
_cell.length_b   1.000
_cell.length_c   1.000
_cell.angle_alpha   90.00
_cell.angle_beta   90.00
_cell.angle_gamma   90.00
#
_symmetry.space_group_name_H-M   'P 1'
#
loop_
_entity.id
_entity.type
_entity.pdbx_description
1 polymer ?
#
loop_
_entity_poly.entity_id
_entity_poly.type
_entity_poly.pdbx_seq_one_letter_code
_entity_poly.pdbx_strand_id
1 'polypeptide(L)'
;MKDTIELLQDLLEQHQFELLIPENENTDRLRLVYLMNDAVESFLVFVNAGITGLYQKDYEGELDYSLSREGQGYVLSVWQGKNVVTLFFRKLELEVHLYDYGEIGHFWVKGYEYLRQLEYRIAIIRDKLEYLGEEFCTEEEICLAHLANFPPLNYCCYPAVPEQYIVPGENPWMPSEAAFKVMDNLSRETQDASLLRLLKLYKRLPYPFMARMVAGALHKRKHQAVVRLLTEKIKHAAGTYPDRSFGAEADNKLKELLEKAEQIKRNMSIKDQDIHVDILREEPFTTAQDDVDFHVYLMIWDTKGINCRVKILRIPGAKELVL
;
A
#
# COMPACT_ATOMS: atom_id res chain seq x y z
N MET A 1 -16.08 -5.95 -13.86
CA MET A 1 -15.88 -6.87 -12.74
C MET A 1 -15.55 -8.25 -13.30
N LYS A 2 -14.35 -8.76 -13.00
CA LYS A 2 -13.95 -10.14 -13.31
C LYS A 2 -14.83 -11.12 -12.52
N ASP A 3 -15.05 -12.31 -13.05
CA ASP A 3 -15.76 -13.34 -12.30
C ASP A 3 -14.91 -13.82 -11.11
N THR A 4 -15.52 -14.14 -9.97
CA THR A 4 -14.76 -14.57 -8.78
C THR A 4 -13.92 -15.83 -9.02
N ILE A 5 -14.34 -16.71 -9.94
CA ILE A 5 -13.55 -17.89 -10.30
C ILE A 5 -12.32 -17.48 -11.12
N GLU A 6 -12.42 -16.48 -12.00
CA GLU A 6 -11.27 -15.93 -12.72
C GLU A 6 -10.27 -15.32 -11.73
N LEU A 7 -10.73 -14.60 -10.71
CA LEU A 7 -9.86 -14.06 -9.64
C LEU A 7 -9.09 -15.16 -8.90
N LEU A 8 -9.77 -16.27 -8.59
CA LEU A 8 -9.15 -17.43 -7.97
C LEU A 8 -8.09 -18.07 -8.86
N GLN A 9 -8.36 -18.19 -10.17
CA GLN A 9 -7.41 -18.74 -11.12
C GLN A 9 -6.18 -17.84 -11.27
N ASP A 10 -6.38 -16.53 -11.45
CA ASP A 10 -5.29 -15.55 -11.52
C ASP A 10 -4.36 -15.63 -10.29
N LEU A 11 -4.94 -15.79 -9.09
CA LEU A 11 -4.18 -15.92 -7.85
C LEU A 11 -3.35 -17.22 -7.78
N LEU A 12 -3.95 -18.34 -8.20
CA LEU A 12 -3.28 -19.64 -8.24
C LEU A 12 -2.17 -19.70 -9.30
N GLU A 13 -2.36 -19.06 -10.45
CA GLU A 13 -1.34 -18.91 -11.50
C GLU A 13 -0.14 -18.07 -11.03
N GLN A 14 -0.35 -17.16 -10.06
CA GLN A 14 0.71 -16.42 -9.38
C GLN A 14 1.34 -17.20 -8.22
N HIS A 15 0.98 -18.48 -8.06
CA HIS A 15 1.41 -19.36 -6.97
C HIS A 15 1.08 -18.81 -5.57
N GLN A 16 0.02 -18.01 -5.45
CA GLN A 16 -0.45 -17.48 -4.17
C GLN A 16 -1.63 -18.31 -3.65
N PHE A 17 -1.51 -18.81 -2.42
CA PHE A 17 -2.58 -19.55 -1.77
C PHE A 17 -2.48 -19.47 -0.24
N GLU A 18 -2.94 -18.36 0.33
CA GLU A 18 -2.96 -18.14 1.79
C GLU A 18 -4.38 -18.29 2.36
N LEU A 19 -4.68 -19.49 2.84
CA LEU A 19 -5.98 -19.81 3.45
C LEU A 19 -5.98 -19.48 4.94
N LEU A 20 -6.98 -18.71 5.37
CA LEU A 20 -7.27 -18.41 6.77
C LEU A 20 -8.18 -19.51 7.33
N ILE A 21 -7.59 -20.48 8.03
CA ILE A 21 -8.32 -21.57 8.68
C ILE A 21 -8.63 -21.18 10.13
N PRO A 22 -9.90 -21.05 10.52
CA PRO A 22 -10.26 -20.72 11.90
C PRO A 22 -9.90 -21.86 12.84
N GLU A 23 -9.33 -21.54 14.01
CA GLU A 23 -8.85 -22.53 14.97
C GLU A 23 -9.97 -23.37 15.61
N ASN A 24 -11.21 -22.85 15.69
CA ASN A 24 -12.29 -23.45 16.49
C ASN A 24 -13.69 -23.37 15.85
N GLU A 25 -13.83 -23.16 14.54
CA GLU A 25 -15.15 -22.91 13.92
C GLU A 25 -15.48 -23.76 12.69
N ASN A 26 -16.79 -23.79 12.42
CA ASN A 26 -17.43 -24.39 11.27
C ASN A 26 -16.80 -23.88 9.96
N THR A 27 -16.32 -24.78 9.10
CA THR A 27 -15.62 -24.44 7.85
C THR A 27 -16.53 -23.89 6.76
N ASP A 28 -17.80 -23.62 7.07
CA ASP A 28 -18.81 -23.14 6.12
C ASP A 28 -18.39 -21.85 5.39
N ARG A 29 -17.49 -21.03 5.95
CA ARG A 29 -16.89 -19.89 5.27
C ARG A 29 -15.38 -19.88 5.47
N LEU A 30 -14.64 -20.25 4.43
CA LEU A 30 -13.18 -20.17 4.43
C LEU A 30 -12.73 -18.96 3.61
N ARG A 31 -11.77 -18.19 4.13
CA ARG A 31 -11.22 -17.01 3.46
C ARG A 31 -9.85 -17.34 2.88
N LEU A 32 -9.65 -17.01 1.62
CA LEU A 32 -8.36 -16.98 0.95
C LEU A 32 -7.97 -15.52 0.73
N VAL A 33 -6.79 -15.12 1.19
CA VAL A 33 -6.27 -13.76 0.99
C VAL A 33 -6.17 -13.49 -0.52
N TYR A 34 -6.77 -12.40 -0.98
CA TYR A 34 -6.73 -11.99 -2.39
C TYR A 34 -5.85 -10.77 -2.61
N LEU A 35 -6.08 -9.70 -1.84
CA LEU A 35 -5.20 -8.54 -1.76
C LEU A 35 -5.21 -8.04 -0.32
N MET A 36 -4.02 -7.88 0.27
CA MET A 36 -3.85 -7.41 1.63
C MET A 36 -2.71 -6.38 1.69
N ASN A 37 -3.07 -5.11 1.89
CA ASN A 37 -2.15 -3.99 2.06
C ASN A 37 -2.81 -2.89 2.93
N ASP A 38 -2.15 -1.76 3.16
CA ASP A 38 -2.68 -0.75 4.08
C ASP A 38 -3.99 -0.08 3.62
N ALA A 39 -4.29 -0.11 2.32
CA ALA A 39 -5.54 0.42 1.78
C ALA A 39 -6.69 -0.60 1.75
N VAL A 40 -6.36 -1.91 1.76
CA VAL A 40 -7.30 -2.98 1.45
C VAL A 40 -7.00 -4.26 2.24
N GLU A 41 -8.03 -4.85 2.83
CA GLU A 41 -8.06 -6.27 3.16
C GLU A 41 -9.18 -6.94 2.36
N SER A 42 -8.84 -7.84 1.43
CA SER A 42 -9.81 -8.51 0.58
C SER A 42 -9.57 -10.01 0.48
N PHE A 43 -10.67 -10.75 0.37
CA PHE A 43 -10.70 -12.20 0.45
C PHE A 43 -11.60 -12.81 -0.62
N LEU A 44 -11.15 -13.93 -1.18
CA LEU A 44 -12.04 -14.87 -1.86
C LEU A 44 -12.63 -15.81 -0.80
N VAL A 45 -13.93 -15.71 -0.59
CA VAL A 45 -14.64 -16.44 0.46
C VAL A 45 -15.37 -17.65 -0.13
N PHE A 46 -14.90 -18.84 0.24
CA PHE A 46 -15.52 -20.10 -0.12
C PHE A 46 -16.74 -20.33 0.78
N VAL A 47 -17.94 -20.32 0.20
CA VAL A 47 -19.22 -20.46 0.93
C VAL A 47 -19.74 -21.89 0.90
N ASN A 48 -20.20 -22.35 2.06
CA ASN A 48 -20.49 -23.75 2.38
C ASN A 48 -19.30 -24.64 2.06
N ALA A 49 -18.14 -24.25 2.58
CA ALA A 49 -16.88 -24.90 2.29
C ALA A 49 -16.63 -26.13 3.19
N GLY A 50 -16.10 -27.18 2.59
CA GLY A 50 -15.49 -28.31 3.28
C GLY A 50 -14.03 -28.42 2.87
N ILE A 51 -13.15 -28.72 3.81
CA ILE A 51 -11.71 -28.87 3.57
C ILE A 51 -11.26 -30.27 3.97
N THR A 52 -10.36 -30.86 3.18
CA THR A 52 -9.68 -32.12 3.50
C THR A 52 -8.25 -32.10 2.97
N GLY A 53 -7.44 -33.06 3.40
CA GLY A 53 -6.01 -33.12 3.08
C GLY A 53 -5.15 -32.34 4.08
N LEU A 54 -3.93 -32.02 3.68
CA LEU A 54 -2.93 -31.35 4.53
C LEU A 54 -2.57 -30.00 3.91
N TYR A 55 -3.03 -28.92 4.55
CA TYR A 55 -2.63 -27.55 4.22
C TYR A 55 -1.33 -27.20 4.94
N GLN A 56 -0.37 -26.65 4.20
CA GLN A 56 0.86 -26.09 4.73
C GLN A 56 0.80 -24.57 4.64
N LYS A 57 0.67 -23.90 5.79
CA LYS A 57 0.54 -22.45 5.88
C LYS A 57 1.77 -21.72 5.32
N ASP A 58 2.97 -22.18 5.67
CA ASP A 58 4.23 -21.50 5.35
C ASP A 58 4.92 -22.08 4.11
N TYR A 59 4.16 -22.53 3.11
CA TYR A 59 4.70 -23.09 1.87
C TYR A 59 5.05 -21.98 0.86
N GLU A 60 6.33 -21.86 0.50
CA GLU A 60 6.87 -20.82 -0.39
C GLU A 60 7.21 -21.33 -1.81
N GLY A 61 6.74 -22.53 -2.19
CA GLY A 61 7.06 -23.15 -3.49
C GLY A 61 6.01 -22.91 -4.58
N GLU A 62 6.29 -23.43 -5.78
CA GLU A 62 5.29 -23.48 -6.87
C GLU A 62 4.07 -24.32 -6.46
N LEU A 63 2.89 -23.88 -6.93
CA LEU A 63 1.62 -24.55 -6.73
C LEU A 63 1.14 -25.18 -8.05
N ASP A 64 0.72 -26.44 -7.97
CA ASP A 64 -0.17 -27.02 -8.98
C ASP A 64 -1.61 -26.96 -8.45
N TYR A 65 -2.59 -26.83 -9.35
CA TYR A 65 -3.99 -26.83 -8.95
C TYR A 65 -4.91 -27.48 -9.99
N SER A 66 -6.07 -27.92 -9.53
CA SER A 66 -7.16 -28.37 -10.38
C SER A 66 -8.46 -27.82 -9.85
N LEU A 67 -9.24 -27.16 -10.70
CA LEU A 67 -10.57 -26.66 -10.37
C LEU A 67 -11.59 -27.33 -11.29
N SER A 68 -12.56 -28.02 -10.71
CA SER A 68 -13.65 -28.67 -11.44
C SER A 68 -15.01 -28.24 -10.85
N ARG A 69 -16.05 -28.29 -11.70
CA ARG A 69 -17.43 -28.10 -11.28
C ARG A 69 -18.10 -29.46 -11.16
N GLU A 70 -18.59 -29.79 -9.96
CA GLU A 70 -19.26 -31.05 -9.67
C GLU A 70 -20.68 -30.80 -9.16
N GLY A 71 -21.68 -31.19 -9.95
CA GLY A 71 -23.08 -30.96 -9.64
C GLY A 71 -23.40 -29.47 -9.46
N GLN A 72 -23.78 -29.07 -8.25
CA GLN A 72 -24.09 -27.67 -7.88
C GLN A 72 -22.93 -26.92 -7.22
N GLY A 73 -21.75 -27.53 -7.07
CA GLY A 73 -20.60 -26.91 -6.42
C GLY A 73 -19.31 -27.07 -7.23
N TYR A 74 -18.20 -26.78 -6.56
CA TYR A 74 -16.85 -26.77 -7.09
C TYR A 74 -15.94 -27.60 -6.19
N VAL A 75 -14.93 -28.19 -6.82
CA VAL A 75 -13.84 -28.90 -6.16
C VAL A 75 -12.53 -28.25 -6.60
N LEU A 76 -11.82 -27.64 -5.66
CA LEU A 76 -10.48 -27.10 -5.85
C LEU A 76 -9.49 -28.01 -5.13
N SER A 77 -8.52 -28.56 -5.84
CA SER A 77 -7.36 -29.19 -5.22
C SER A 77 -6.12 -28.36 -5.50
N VAL A 78 -5.32 -28.09 -4.47
CA VAL A 78 -4.08 -27.32 -4.54
C VAL A 78 -2.96 -28.17 -3.96
N TRP A 79 -1.91 -28.37 -4.75
CA TRP A 79 -0.73 -29.14 -4.36
C TRP A 79 0.37 -28.19 -3.88
N GLN A 80 0.81 -28.42 -2.64
CA GLN A 80 1.94 -27.77 -1.99
C GLN A 80 3.09 -28.79 -1.91
N GLY A 81 3.80 -28.93 -3.01
CA GLY A 81 4.82 -29.96 -3.21
C GLY A 81 4.24 -31.38 -3.17
N LYS A 82 4.45 -32.10 -2.07
CA LYS A 82 3.91 -33.46 -1.88
C LYS A 82 2.55 -33.49 -1.18
N ASN A 83 2.14 -32.36 -0.61
CA ASN A 83 0.90 -32.24 0.12
C ASN A 83 -0.20 -31.72 -0.80
N VAL A 84 -1.42 -32.12 -0.52
CA VAL A 84 -2.60 -31.63 -1.24
C VAL A 84 -3.65 -31.22 -0.24
N VAL A 85 -4.23 -30.06 -0.47
CA VAL A 85 -5.43 -29.59 0.21
C VAL A 85 -6.55 -29.53 -0.83
N THR A 86 -7.71 -30.06 -0.46
CA THR A 86 -8.89 -30.06 -1.33
C THR A 86 -10.03 -29.32 -0.63
N LEU A 87 -10.58 -28.33 -1.33
CA LEU A 87 -11.72 -27.53 -0.93
C LEU A 87 -12.95 -27.91 -1.78
N PHE A 88 -14.04 -28.21 -1.11
CA PHE A 88 -15.37 -28.36 -1.69
C PHE A 88 -16.17 -27.14 -1.34
N PHE A 89 -16.75 -26.43 -2.30
CA PHE A 89 -17.52 -25.21 -2.01
C PHE A 89 -18.64 -25.01 -3.01
N ARG A 90 -19.69 -24.27 -2.63
CA ARG A 90 -20.83 -24.03 -3.54
C ARG A 90 -20.73 -22.73 -4.30
N LYS A 91 -20.16 -21.71 -3.65
CA LYS A 91 -20.08 -20.36 -4.18
C LYS A 91 -18.78 -19.73 -3.70
N LEU A 92 -18.22 -18.88 -4.55
CA LEU A 92 -17.12 -17.99 -4.21
C LEU A 92 -17.67 -16.56 -4.16
N GLU A 93 -17.29 -15.81 -3.12
CA GLU A 93 -17.67 -14.40 -2.94
C GLU A 93 -16.41 -13.56 -2.79
N LEU A 94 -16.40 -12.36 -3.35
CA LEU A 94 -15.35 -11.38 -3.08
C LEU A 94 -15.79 -10.54 -1.88
N GLU A 95 -15.01 -10.61 -0.79
CA GLU A 95 -15.16 -9.78 0.40
C GLU A 95 -14.07 -8.70 0.36
N VAL A 96 -14.45 -7.42 0.52
CA VAL A 96 -13.51 -6.29 0.43
C VAL A 96 -13.74 -5.33 1.57
N HIS A 97 -12.68 -5.01 2.29
CA HIS A 97 -12.64 -3.97 3.30
C HIS A 97 -11.62 -2.91 2.87
N LEU A 98 -12.05 -1.65 2.82
CA LEU A 98 -11.23 -0.51 2.42
C LEU A 98 -10.99 0.38 3.64
N TYR A 99 -9.77 0.89 3.78
CA TYR A 99 -9.37 1.66 4.97
C TYR A 99 -8.67 2.98 4.61
N ASP A 100 -8.73 3.94 5.51
CA ASP A 100 -7.97 5.19 5.40
C ASP A 100 -6.47 4.92 5.60
N TYR A 101 -5.73 4.98 4.50
CA TYR A 101 -4.27 4.82 4.46
C TYR A 101 -3.52 6.17 4.36
N GLY A 102 -4.23 7.31 4.40
CA GLY A 102 -3.68 8.64 4.13
C GLY A 102 -2.59 9.07 5.10
N GLU A 103 -2.63 8.55 6.33
CA GLU A 103 -1.61 8.77 7.37
C GLU A 103 -0.81 7.53 7.71
N ILE A 104 -0.94 6.45 6.93
CA ILE A 104 -0.09 5.27 7.10
C ILE A 104 1.32 5.56 6.58
N GLY A 105 2.35 5.14 7.30
CA GLY A 105 3.71 5.27 6.78
C GLY A 105 4.75 4.35 7.40
N HIS A 106 5.57 3.78 6.52
CA HIS A 106 6.60 2.79 6.83
C HIS A 106 8.01 3.32 6.61
N PHE A 107 8.92 3.07 7.54
CA PHE A 107 10.30 3.62 7.49
C PHE A 107 11.37 2.56 7.24
N TRP A 108 11.11 1.61 6.32
CA TRP A 108 12.00 0.48 6.05
C TRP A 108 13.33 0.87 5.38
N VAL A 109 13.32 1.90 4.52
CA VAL A 109 14.51 2.38 3.80
C VAL A 109 14.84 3.81 4.21
N LYS A 110 16.09 4.04 4.66
CA LYS A 110 16.55 5.35 5.15
C LYS A 110 16.69 6.39 4.02
N GLY A 111 16.43 7.65 4.37
CA GLY A 111 16.59 8.83 3.52
C GLY A 111 15.44 9.03 2.54
N TYR A 112 15.07 10.29 2.29
CA TYR A 112 13.94 10.66 1.43
C TYR A 112 12.61 10.04 1.87
N GLU A 113 12.42 9.88 3.17
CA GLU A 113 11.33 9.13 3.78
C GLU A 113 9.97 9.61 3.26
N TYR A 114 9.78 10.93 3.14
CA TYR A 114 8.56 11.53 2.60
C TYR A 114 8.28 11.18 1.13
N LEU A 115 9.30 10.95 0.29
CA LEU A 115 9.11 10.47 -1.10
C LEU A 115 8.88 8.96 -1.15
N ARG A 116 9.45 8.21 -0.21
CA ARG A 116 9.16 6.77 -0.06
C ARG A 116 7.74 6.52 0.43
N GLN A 117 7.23 7.36 1.32
CA GLN A 117 5.82 7.29 1.71
C GLN A 117 4.90 7.48 0.50
N LEU A 118 5.23 8.44 -0.37
CA LEU A 118 4.48 8.62 -1.62
C LEU A 118 4.58 7.40 -2.52
N GLU A 119 5.79 6.86 -2.72
CA GLU A 119 6.00 5.68 -3.54
C GLU A 119 5.18 4.49 -3.04
N TYR A 120 5.26 4.19 -1.73
CA TYR A 120 4.51 3.11 -1.10
C TYR A 120 3.00 3.29 -1.29
N ARG A 121 2.47 4.48 -0.95
CA ARG A 121 1.03 4.75 -1.08
C ARG A 121 0.56 4.68 -2.52
N ILE A 122 1.36 5.17 -3.47
CA ILE A 122 1.05 5.06 -4.90
C ILE A 122 1.04 3.58 -5.34
N ALA A 123 1.96 2.76 -4.83
CA ALA A 123 2.01 1.33 -5.12
C ALA A 123 0.76 0.60 -4.61
N ILE A 124 0.32 0.81 -3.36
CA ILE A 124 -0.88 0.14 -2.82
C ILE A 124 -2.17 0.61 -3.51
N ILE A 125 -2.25 1.86 -3.98
CA ILE A 125 -3.38 2.34 -4.80
C ILE A 125 -3.38 1.66 -6.16
N ARG A 126 -2.21 1.52 -6.81
CA ARG A 126 -2.08 0.76 -8.06
C ARG A 126 -2.57 -0.68 -7.85
N ASP A 127 -2.10 -1.35 -6.80
CA ASP A 127 -2.48 -2.75 -6.54
C ASP A 127 -3.99 -2.87 -6.29
N LYS A 128 -4.56 -1.96 -5.50
CA LYS A 128 -6.01 -1.86 -5.30
C LYS A 128 -6.75 -1.72 -6.64
N LEU A 129 -6.30 -0.83 -7.52
CA LEU A 129 -6.92 -0.61 -8.83
C LEU A 129 -6.78 -1.82 -9.76
N GLU A 130 -5.60 -2.42 -9.84
CA GLU A 130 -5.30 -3.54 -10.75
C GLU A 130 -6.00 -4.83 -10.34
N TYR A 131 -6.06 -5.12 -9.03
CA TYR A 131 -6.63 -6.38 -8.52
C TYR A 131 -8.14 -6.30 -8.29
N LEU A 132 -8.66 -5.18 -7.78
CA LEU A 132 -10.08 -5.06 -7.44
C LEU A 132 -10.91 -4.33 -8.51
N GLY A 133 -10.30 -3.40 -9.24
CA GLY A 133 -10.98 -2.61 -10.27
C GLY A 133 -11.35 -1.19 -9.84
N GLU A 134 -11.80 -0.40 -10.81
CA GLU A 134 -12.15 1.02 -10.65
C GLU A 134 -13.32 1.22 -9.66
N GLU A 135 -14.23 0.25 -9.54
CA GLU A 135 -15.41 0.35 -8.66
C GLU A 135 -15.06 0.44 -7.16
N PHE A 136 -13.84 0.05 -6.77
CA PHE A 136 -13.35 0.14 -5.39
C PHE A 136 -12.47 1.38 -5.16
N CYS A 137 -12.21 2.17 -6.20
CA CYS A 137 -11.33 3.33 -6.15
C CYS A 137 -12.11 4.64 -6.29
N THR A 138 -11.63 5.69 -5.64
CA THR A 138 -12.11 7.05 -5.95
C THR A 138 -11.55 7.53 -7.29
N GLU A 139 -12.19 8.52 -7.93
CA GLU A 139 -11.66 9.12 -9.17
C GLU A 139 -10.24 9.71 -8.97
N GLU A 140 -9.98 10.25 -7.78
CA GLU A 140 -8.65 10.79 -7.44
C GLU A 140 -7.62 9.67 -7.28
N GLU A 141 -7.98 8.54 -6.65
CA GLU A 141 -7.12 7.34 -6.58
C GLU A 141 -6.76 6.79 -7.96
N ILE A 142 -7.74 6.67 -8.86
CA ILE A 142 -7.49 6.19 -10.23
C ILE A 142 -6.48 7.08 -10.94
N CYS A 143 -6.62 8.40 -10.80
CA CYS A 143 -5.65 9.35 -11.34
C CYS A 143 -4.26 9.18 -10.72
N LEU A 144 -4.18 9.06 -9.39
CA LEU A 144 -2.93 8.97 -8.65
C LEU A 144 -2.20 7.63 -8.87
N ALA A 145 -2.92 6.52 -9.05
CA ALA A 145 -2.38 5.20 -9.34
C ALA A 145 -1.45 5.19 -10.56
N HIS A 146 -1.73 6.03 -11.56
CA HIS A 146 -0.87 6.16 -12.74
C HIS A 146 0.56 6.60 -12.39
N LEU A 147 0.80 7.24 -11.25
CA LEU A 147 2.14 7.61 -10.80
C LEU A 147 3.01 6.39 -10.44
N ALA A 148 2.44 5.18 -10.27
CA ALA A 148 3.24 3.97 -10.15
C ALA A 148 4.06 3.70 -11.42
N ASN A 149 3.53 4.15 -12.56
CA ASN A 149 4.21 4.21 -13.85
C ASN A 149 4.93 5.56 -14.06
N PHE A 150 5.37 6.23 -12.99
CA PHE A 150 6.23 7.41 -13.05
C PHE A 150 7.57 7.11 -12.38
N PRO A 151 8.62 6.77 -13.15
CA PRO A 151 9.93 6.38 -12.59
C PRO A 151 10.52 7.33 -11.55
N PRO A 152 10.33 8.66 -11.63
CA PRO A 152 10.79 9.58 -10.59
C PRO A 152 10.08 9.50 -9.24
N LEU A 153 8.97 8.76 -9.12
CA LEU A 153 8.19 8.55 -7.90
C LEU A 153 7.89 7.07 -7.61
N ASN A 154 8.48 6.14 -8.37
CA ASN A 154 8.35 4.70 -8.12
C ASN A 154 9.67 4.10 -7.59
N TYR A 155 9.65 2.79 -7.34
CA TYR A 155 10.78 2.04 -6.82
C TYR A 155 12.10 2.18 -7.60
N CYS A 156 12.09 2.62 -8.87
CA CYS A 156 13.33 2.87 -9.64
C CYS A 156 14.17 4.01 -9.06
N CYS A 157 13.53 5.02 -8.46
CA CYS A 157 14.22 6.16 -7.85
C CYS A 157 14.03 6.21 -6.33
N TYR A 158 12.89 5.75 -5.83
CA TYR A 158 12.53 5.85 -4.41
C TYR A 158 11.92 4.56 -3.86
N PRO A 159 12.64 3.42 -3.86
CA PRO A 159 12.11 2.18 -3.30
C PRO A 159 11.75 2.39 -1.83
N ALA A 160 10.49 2.16 -1.47
CA ALA A 160 10.03 2.21 -0.07
C ALA A 160 10.34 0.94 0.70
N VAL A 161 10.44 -0.20 0.01
CA VAL A 161 10.77 -1.51 0.58
C VAL A 161 12.24 -1.90 0.29
N PRO A 162 12.84 -2.79 1.12
CA PRO A 162 14.09 -3.45 0.78
C PRO A 162 14.03 -4.19 -0.56
N GLU A 163 15.17 -4.32 -1.24
CA GLU A 163 15.28 -4.88 -2.60
C GLU A 163 14.63 -6.27 -2.74
N GLN A 164 14.75 -7.11 -1.71
CA GLN A 164 14.19 -8.47 -1.70
C GLN A 164 12.65 -8.52 -1.76
N TYR A 165 11.97 -7.41 -1.46
CA TYR A 165 10.51 -7.30 -1.49
C TYR A 165 10.00 -6.50 -2.70
N ILE A 166 10.88 -6.01 -3.58
CA ILE A 166 10.48 -5.31 -4.79
C ILE A 166 10.01 -6.35 -5.80
N VAL A 167 8.75 -6.26 -6.22
CA VAL A 167 8.22 -7.00 -7.37
C VAL A 167 8.45 -6.17 -8.64
N PRO A 168 9.34 -6.59 -9.56
CA PRO A 168 9.66 -5.77 -10.72
C PRO A 168 8.54 -5.82 -11.76
N GLY A 169 7.93 -4.67 -12.07
CA GLY A 169 7.10 -4.53 -13.26
C GLY A 169 7.89 -4.68 -14.57
N GLU A 170 7.21 -4.96 -15.69
CA GLU A 170 7.85 -5.28 -16.98
C GLU A 170 8.77 -4.17 -17.51
N ASN A 171 8.32 -2.91 -17.45
CA ASN A 171 9.03 -1.75 -18.03
C ASN A 171 9.07 -0.57 -17.05
N PRO A 172 9.78 -0.70 -15.91
CA PRO A 172 9.59 0.20 -14.78
C PRO A 172 10.23 1.58 -14.95
N TRP A 173 11.09 1.73 -15.95
CA TRP A 173 11.67 3.00 -16.39
C TRP A 173 10.85 3.72 -17.46
N MET A 174 9.76 3.12 -17.97
CA MET A 174 8.94 3.70 -19.01
C MET A 174 7.75 4.47 -18.40
N PRO A 175 7.74 5.81 -18.46
CA PRO A 175 6.62 6.59 -17.94
C PRO A 175 5.37 6.49 -18.82
N SER A 176 4.18 6.40 -18.22
CA SER A 176 2.92 6.45 -18.95
C SER A 176 2.50 7.90 -19.29
N GLU A 177 1.67 8.09 -20.32
CA GLU A 177 1.14 9.41 -20.65
C GLU A 177 0.26 9.98 -19.52
N ALA A 178 -0.51 9.10 -18.87
CA ALA A 178 -1.35 9.45 -17.74
C ALA A 178 -0.51 9.93 -16.54
N ALA A 179 0.61 9.25 -16.25
CA ALA A 179 1.56 9.67 -15.21
C ALA A 179 2.09 11.09 -15.46
N PHE A 180 2.48 11.39 -16.71
CA PHE A 180 2.91 12.74 -17.07
C PHE A 180 1.80 13.78 -16.90
N LYS A 181 0.55 13.44 -17.25
CA LYS A 181 -0.60 14.34 -17.08
C LYS A 181 -0.81 14.70 -15.62
N VAL A 182 -0.73 13.72 -14.71
CA VAL A 182 -0.84 13.94 -13.27
C VAL A 182 0.25 14.90 -12.78
N MET A 183 1.52 14.65 -13.15
CA MET A 183 2.63 15.51 -12.73
C MET A 183 2.60 16.91 -13.36
N ASP A 184 2.14 17.05 -14.61
CA ASP A 184 1.95 18.36 -15.27
C ASP A 184 0.86 19.16 -14.55
N ASN A 185 -0.27 18.52 -14.20
CA ASN A 185 -1.35 19.14 -13.44
C ASN A 185 -0.88 19.61 -12.05
N LEU A 186 -0.25 18.72 -11.27
CA LEU A 186 0.32 19.07 -9.96
C LEU A 186 1.27 20.26 -10.06
N SER A 187 2.18 20.24 -11.04
CA SER A 187 3.16 21.31 -11.22
C SER A 187 2.54 22.64 -11.67
N ARG A 188 1.41 22.62 -12.40
CA ARG A 188 0.65 23.83 -12.76
C ARG A 188 -0.11 24.40 -11.58
N GLU A 189 -0.76 23.54 -10.81
CA GLU A 189 -1.52 23.92 -9.62
C GLU A 189 -0.62 24.64 -8.61
N THR A 190 0.61 24.16 -8.43
CA THR A 190 1.62 24.81 -7.58
C THR A 190 2.45 25.88 -8.29
N GLN A 191 2.13 26.20 -9.55
CA GLN A 191 2.83 27.19 -10.39
C GLN A 191 4.36 26.96 -10.52
N ASP A 192 4.80 25.70 -10.50
CA ASP A 192 6.21 25.34 -10.61
C ASP A 192 6.68 25.26 -12.07
N ALA A 193 6.94 26.44 -12.65
CA ALA A 193 7.42 26.57 -14.03
C ALA A 193 8.77 25.88 -14.28
N SER A 194 9.57 25.63 -13.23
CA SER A 194 10.87 24.97 -13.38
C SER A 194 10.73 23.45 -13.47
N LEU A 195 9.83 22.86 -12.67
CA LEU A 195 9.52 21.43 -12.76
C LEU A 195 8.78 21.12 -14.06
N LEU A 196 7.82 21.96 -14.47
CA LEU A 196 7.11 21.83 -15.75
C LEU A 196 8.07 21.76 -16.95
N ARG A 197 9.10 22.60 -16.98
CA ARG A 197 10.11 22.56 -18.04
C ARG A 197 10.91 21.25 -18.03
N LEU A 198 11.26 20.76 -16.84
CA LEU A 198 11.98 19.49 -16.68
C LEU A 198 11.11 18.30 -17.09
N LEU A 199 9.83 18.28 -16.71
CA LEU A 199 8.85 17.25 -17.12
C LEU A 199 8.66 17.21 -18.64
N LYS A 200 8.56 18.37 -19.29
CA LYS A 200 8.48 18.45 -20.77
C LYS A 200 9.72 17.89 -21.47
N LEU A 201 10.91 18.13 -20.90
CA LEU A 201 12.15 17.56 -21.42
C LEU A 201 12.17 16.04 -21.21
N TYR A 202 11.80 15.56 -20.03
CA TYR A 202 11.71 14.13 -19.73
C TYR A 202 10.71 13.41 -20.64
N LYS A 203 9.54 14.01 -20.91
CA LYS A 203 8.54 13.44 -21.83
C LYS A 203 9.07 13.26 -23.26
N ARG A 204 9.96 14.14 -23.72
CA ARG A 204 10.60 14.03 -25.05
C ARG A 204 11.73 13.01 -25.09
N LEU A 205 12.42 12.82 -23.96
CA LEU A 205 13.60 11.96 -23.83
C LEU A 205 13.45 11.09 -22.56
N PRO A 206 12.62 10.03 -22.59
CA PRO A 206 12.26 9.23 -21.42
C PRO A 206 13.37 8.25 -21.02
N TYR A 207 14.61 8.74 -20.90
CA TYR A 207 15.75 7.94 -20.49
C TYR A 207 15.85 7.84 -18.96
N PRO A 208 16.39 6.75 -18.40
CA PRO A 208 16.60 6.60 -16.96
C PRO A 208 17.37 7.75 -16.30
N PHE A 209 18.31 8.37 -17.02
CA PHE A 209 19.02 9.56 -16.53
C PHE A 209 18.08 10.76 -16.32
N MET A 210 17.15 10.99 -17.25
CA MET A 210 16.16 12.07 -17.14
C MET A 210 15.17 11.81 -16.00
N ALA A 211 14.78 10.56 -15.79
CA ALA A 211 13.98 10.16 -14.63
C ALA A 211 14.66 10.53 -13.31
N ARG A 212 15.95 10.18 -13.16
CA ARG A 212 16.75 10.53 -11.97
C ARG A 212 16.91 12.04 -11.78
N MET A 213 17.00 12.80 -12.88
CA MET A 213 17.03 14.27 -12.82
C MET A 213 15.72 14.85 -12.27
N VAL A 214 14.56 14.32 -12.69
CA VAL A 214 13.25 14.69 -12.13
C VAL A 214 13.14 14.27 -10.67
N ALA A 215 13.55 13.04 -10.33
CA ALA A 215 13.54 12.54 -8.96
C ALA A 215 14.37 13.47 -8.06
N GLY A 216 15.62 13.76 -8.43
CA GLY A 216 16.49 14.70 -7.71
C GLY A 216 15.96 16.14 -7.67
N ALA A 217 15.05 16.52 -8.58
CA ALA A 217 14.32 17.77 -8.48
C ALA A 217 13.26 17.70 -7.37
N LEU A 218 12.44 16.64 -7.29
CA LEU A 218 11.42 16.48 -6.24
C LEU A 218 11.99 16.51 -4.81
N HIS A 219 13.29 16.25 -4.65
CA HIS A 219 13.97 16.42 -3.38
C HIS A 219 14.25 17.88 -2.97
N LYS A 220 14.30 18.81 -3.92
CA LYS A 220 14.69 20.20 -3.64
C LYS A 220 13.53 20.96 -3.03
N ARG A 221 13.83 21.79 -2.04
CA ARG A 221 12.86 22.65 -1.33
C ARG A 221 12.04 23.52 -2.29
N LYS A 222 12.64 23.98 -3.38
CA LYS A 222 11.95 24.79 -4.39
C LYS A 222 10.76 24.06 -5.05
N HIS A 223 10.73 22.72 -4.98
CA HIS A 223 9.71 21.85 -5.56
C HIS A 223 8.80 21.21 -4.48
N GLN A 224 8.97 21.58 -3.20
CA GLN A 224 8.27 20.97 -2.08
C GLN A 224 6.75 21.15 -2.14
N ALA A 225 6.27 22.25 -2.71
CA ALA A 225 4.84 22.49 -2.87
C ALA A 225 4.14 21.38 -3.69
N VAL A 226 4.81 20.86 -4.72
CA VAL A 226 4.31 19.74 -5.55
C VAL A 226 4.18 18.46 -4.74
N VAL A 227 5.22 18.16 -3.95
CA VAL A 227 5.25 16.97 -3.08
C VAL A 227 4.16 17.06 -2.02
N ARG A 228 4.01 18.21 -1.36
CA ARG A 228 2.95 18.45 -0.37
C ARG A 228 1.56 18.31 -0.98
N LEU A 229 1.32 18.95 -2.12
CA LEU A 229 0.04 18.84 -2.81
C LEU A 229 -0.30 17.38 -3.16
N LEU A 230 0.69 16.61 -3.64
CA LEU A 230 0.50 15.19 -3.91
C LEU A 230 0.16 14.40 -2.63
N THR A 231 0.86 14.66 -1.52
CA THR A 231 0.53 14.07 -0.21
C THR A 231 -0.90 14.39 0.22
N GLU A 232 -1.32 15.66 0.10
CA GLU A 232 -2.67 16.09 0.49
C GLU A 232 -3.75 15.47 -0.39
N LYS A 233 -3.50 15.32 -1.70
CA LYS A 233 -4.44 14.62 -2.60
C LYS A 233 -4.60 13.14 -2.24
N ILE A 234 -3.51 12.45 -1.88
CA ILE A 234 -3.59 11.08 -1.38
C ILE A 234 -4.40 11.02 -0.09
N LYS A 235 -4.12 11.91 0.88
CA LYS A 235 -4.87 11.98 2.15
C LYS A 235 -6.36 12.25 1.93
N HIS A 236 -6.68 13.18 1.04
CA HIS A 236 -8.06 13.52 0.71
C HIS A 236 -8.80 12.33 0.09
N ALA A 237 -8.18 11.62 -0.85
CA ALA A 237 -8.76 10.44 -1.47
C ALA A 237 -8.96 9.28 -0.46
N ALA A 238 -7.95 9.06 0.39
CA ALA A 238 -7.96 8.01 1.41
C ALA A 238 -8.99 8.27 2.52
N GLY A 239 -9.18 9.53 2.94
CA GLY A 239 -10.10 9.92 4.01
C GLY A 239 -11.59 9.72 3.70
N THR A 240 -11.92 9.15 2.54
CA THR A 240 -13.28 8.67 2.21
C THR A 240 -13.57 7.29 2.82
N TYR A 241 -12.53 6.56 3.20
CA TYR A 241 -12.61 5.23 3.80
C TYR A 241 -12.60 5.32 5.34
N PRO A 242 -13.17 4.34 6.05
CA PRO A 242 -13.12 4.30 7.51
C PRO A 242 -11.71 3.98 8.03
N ASP A 243 -11.43 4.38 9.27
CA ASP A 243 -10.28 3.85 10.02
C ASP A 243 -10.48 2.35 10.31
N ARG A 244 -9.38 1.61 10.48
CA ARG A 244 -9.42 0.24 11.01
C ARG A 244 -9.89 0.24 12.46
N SER A 245 -10.58 -0.83 12.87
CA SER A 245 -10.90 -1.10 14.27
C SER A 245 -10.33 -2.46 14.67
N PHE A 246 -9.63 -2.48 15.79
CA PHE A 246 -8.91 -3.61 16.35
C PHE A 246 -9.55 -4.10 17.66
N GLY A 247 -10.73 -3.56 17.98
CA GLY A 247 -11.39 -3.75 19.26
C GLY A 247 -11.08 -2.62 20.25
N ALA A 248 -12.01 -2.39 21.17
CA ALA A 248 -12.04 -1.18 22.00
C ALA A 248 -10.73 -0.90 22.78
N GLU A 249 -10.03 -1.94 23.25
CA GLU A 249 -8.78 -1.77 23.99
C GLU A 249 -7.63 -1.30 23.08
N ALA A 250 -7.44 -1.96 21.94
CA ALA A 250 -6.41 -1.63 20.97
C ALA A 250 -6.67 -0.25 20.32
N ASP A 251 -7.92 0.05 20.00
CA ASP A 251 -8.34 1.35 19.45
C ASP A 251 -8.06 2.49 20.45
N ASN A 252 -8.32 2.27 21.74
CA ASN A 252 -7.98 3.24 22.79
C ASN A 252 -6.46 3.44 22.92
N LYS A 253 -5.65 2.37 22.85
CA LYS A 253 -4.18 2.46 22.87
C LYS A 253 -3.65 3.27 21.69
N LEU A 254 -4.15 3.03 20.47
CA LEU A 254 -3.78 3.80 19.29
C LEU A 254 -4.15 5.28 19.45
N LYS A 255 -5.35 5.57 19.94
CA LYS A 255 -5.81 6.93 20.22
C LYS A 255 -4.91 7.66 21.22
N GLU A 256 -4.51 7.02 22.31
CA GLU A 256 -3.59 7.61 23.29
C GLU A 256 -2.22 7.96 22.66
N LEU A 257 -1.69 7.10 21.78
CA LEU A 257 -0.45 7.37 21.05
C LEU A 257 -0.59 8.57 20.10
N LEU A 258 -1.71 8.67 19.38
CA LEU A 258 -2.01 9.79 18.49
C LEU A 258 -2.19 11.10 19.26
N GLU A 259 -2.88 11.09 20.41
CA GLU A 259 -3.04 12.27 21.28
C GLU A 259 -1.68 12.75 21.81
N LYS A 260 -0.81 11.83 22.20
CA LYS A 260 0.57 12.14 22.61
C LYS A 260 1.40 12.72 21.47
N ALA A 261 1.27 12.17 20.26
CA ALA A 261 1.92 12.68 19.06
C ALA A 261 1.48 14.13 18.76
N GLU A 262 0.17 14.39 18.80
CA GLU A 262 -0.43 15.71 18.63
C GLU A 262 0.05 16.70 19.71
N GLN A 263 0.14 16.28 20.98
CA GLN A 263 0.69 17.13 22.04
C GLN A 263 2.15 17.52 21.77
N ILE A 264 2.98 16.58 21.33
CA ILE A 264 4.39 16.84 21.00
C ILE A 264 4.48 17.79 19.80
N LYS A 265 3.72 17.56 18.74
CA LYS A 265 3.61 18.43 17.57
C LYS A 265 3.23 19.86 17.96
N ARG A 266 2.18 20.04 18.77
CA ARG A 266 1.76 21.36 19.30
C ARG A 266 2.87 22.05 20.08
N ASN A 267 3.56 21.31 20.96
CA ASN A 267 4.68 21.85 21.73
C ASN A 267 5.86 22.28 20.85
N MET A 268 6.10 21.58 19.74
CA MET A 268 7.10 22.00 18.75
C MET A 268 6.65 23.28 18.03
N SER A 269 5.40 23.36 17.59
CA SER A 269 4.84 24.54 16.91
C SER A 269 4.80 25.80 17.78
N ILE A 270 4.70 25.65 19.11
CA ILE A 270 4.83 26.78 20.06
C ILE A 270 6.27 27.31 20.09
N LYS A 271 7.27 26.42 19.98
CA LYS A 271 8.70 26.80 20.02
C LYS A 271 9.19 27.36 18.70
N ASP A 272 8.64 26.87 17.58
CA ASP A 272 8.98 27.27 16.23
C ASP A 272 7.70 27.26 15.38
N GLN A 273 7.17 28.45 15.06
CA GLN A 273 5.92 28.59 14.32
C GLN A 273 6.03 28.10 12.86
N ASP A 274 7.25 28.02 12.32
CA ASP A 274 7.50 27.58 10.96
C ASP A 274 7.77 26.06 10.88
N ILE A 275 7.75 25.35 12.02
CA ILE A 275 7.96 23.90 12.02
C ILE A 275 6.77 23.18 11.37
N HIS A 276 7.09 22.28 10.46
CA HIS A 276 6.11 21.40 9.84
C HIS A 276 6.37 19.97 10.29
N VAL A 277 5.32 19.31 10.78
CA VAL A 277 5.36 17.96 11.32
C VAL A 277 4.15 17.19 10.85
N ASP A 278 4.37 16.07 10.18
CA ASP A 278 3.34 15.09 9.86
C ASP A 278 3.30 14.01 10.95
N ILE A 279 2.10 13.58 11.30
CA ILE A 279 1.88 12.39 12.13
C ILE A 279 1.59 11.23 11.20
N LEU A 280 2.29 10.13 11.41
CA LEU A 280 2.14 8.91 10.61
C LEU A 280 1.98 7.71 11.55
N ARG A 281 1.29 6.68 11.08
CA ARG A 281 1.06 5.45 11.86
C ARG A 281 1.33 4.19 11.05
N GLU A 282 1.74 3.14 11.74
CA GLU A 282 1.78 1.77 11.23
C GLU A 282 0.76 0.96 12.02
N GLU A 283 -0.07 0.20 11.31
CA GLU A 283 -1.17 -0.57 11.87
C GLU A 283 -1.05 -2.05 11.45
N PRO A 284 -1.39 -3.00 12.33
CA PRO A 284 -1.52 -4.40 11.93
C PRO A 284 -2.72 -4.59 10.98
N PHE A 285 -2.81 -5.76 10.36
CA PHE A 285 -4.02 -6.21 9.68
C PHE A 285 -5.07 -6.67 10.70
N THR A 286 -6.35 -6.50 10.35
CA THR A 286 -7.48 -6.84 11.23
C THR A 286 -7.84 -8.32 11.16
N THR A 287 -7.77 -8.92 9.97
CA THR A 287 -8.24 -10.30 9.73
C THR A 287 -7.12 -11.32 9.87
N ALA A 288 -5.95 -11.05 9.28
CA ALA A 288 -4.73 -11.79 9.51
C ALA A 288 -4.03 -11.15 10.71
N GLN A 289 -4.42 -11.54 11.93
CA GLN A 289 -3.83 -11.01 13.16
C GLN A 289 -2.35 -11.43 13.23
N ASP A 290 -1.48 -10.59 12.69
CA ASP A 290 -0.04 -10.69 12.86
C ASP A 290 0.36 -10.12 14.22
N ASP A 291 1.50 -10.54 14.77
CA ASP A 291 2.06 -10.06 16.04
C ASP A 291 2.55 -8.58 16.00
N VAL A 292 2.14 -7.80 15.00
CA VAL A 292 2.61 -6.42 14.77
C VAL A 292 1.88 -5.46 15.72
N ASP A 293 2.65 -4.70 16.51
CA ASP A 293 2.13 -3.65 17.40
C ASP A 293 2.00 -2.31 16.67
N PHE A 294 1.12 -1.44 17.16
CA PHE A 294 0.92 -0.10 16.60
C PHE A 294 2.15 0.77 16.76
N HIS A 295 2.53 1.49 15.71
CA HIS A 295 3.57 2.52 15.83
C HIS A 295 3.05 3.87 15.37
N VAL A 296 3.37 4.93 16.12
CA VAL A 296 3.08 6.31 15.74
C VAL A 296 4.39 7.06 15.63
N TYR A 297 4.52 7.85 14.57
CA TYR A 297 5.72 8.59 14.21
C TYR A 297 5.40 10.06 13.98
N LEU A 298 6.36 10.91 14.31
CA LEU A 298 6.43 12.30 13.86
C LEU A 298 7.48 12.39 12.76
N MET A 299 7.06 12.77 11.55
CA MET A 299 7.96 13.16 10.48
C MET A 299 8.15 14.67 10.52
N ILE A 300 9.28 15.10 11.09
CA ILE A 300 9.61 16.50 11.34
C ILE A 300 10.42 17.04 10.17
N TRP A 301 9.91 18.07 9.50
CA TRP A 301 10.59 18.64 8.33
C TRP A 301 11.68 19.63 8.73
N ASP A 302 12.88 19.42 8.21
CA ASP A 302 13.98 20.38 8.27
C ASP A 302 13.99 21.23 6.99
N THR A 303 13.66 22.50 7.16
CA THR A 303 13.51 23.48 6.07
C THR A 303 14.83 24.18 5.72
N LYS A 304 15.95 23.80 6.34
CA LYS A 304 17.27 24.40 6.10
C LYS A 304 17.96 23.84 4.86
N GLY A 305 18.51 24.72 4.03
CA GLY A 305 19.28 24.37 2.85
C GLY A 305 18.46 24.27 1.55
N ILE A 306 19.05 23.64 0.53
CA ILE A 306 18.47 23.52 -0.83
C ILE A 306 17.56 22.30 -0.94
N ASN A 307 17.86 21.26 -0.17
CA ASN A 307 17.22 19.96 -0.20
C ASN A 307 16.25 19.82 0.97
N CYS A 308 15.10 19.18 0.74
CA CYS A 308 14.18 18.81 1.81
C CYS A 308 14.80 17.70 2.65
N ARG A 309 14.73 17.82 3.97
CA ARG A 309 15.15 16.77 4.90
C ARG A 309 14.04 16.55 5.91
N VAL A 310 13.96 15.34 6.43
CA VAL A 310 13.04 15.01 7.51
C VAL A 310 13.78 14.26 8.60
N LYS A 311 13.29 14.39 9.82
CA LYS A 311 13.72 13.59 10.98
C LYS A 311 12.51 12.81 11.48
N ILE A 312 12.68 11.51 11.64
CA ILE A 312 11.63 10.64 12.14
C ILE A 312 11.81 10.47 13.65
N LEU A 313 10.73 10.69 14.41
CA LEU A 313 10.66 10.43 15.83
C LEU A 313 9.51 9.47 16.10
N ARG A 314 9.80 8.28 16.61
CA ARG A 314 8.77 7.33 17.06
C ARG A 314 8.25 7.74 18.44
N ILE A 315 6.94 7.65 18.64
CA ILE A 315 6.30 7.89 19.92
C ILE A 315 6.51 6.66 20.82
N PRO A 316 7.11 6.83 22.02
CA PRO A 316 7.30 5.72 22.94
C PRO A 316 5.96 5.20 23.46
N GLY A 317 5.71 3.90 23.34
CA GLY A 317 4.49 3.24 23.85
C GLY A 317 4.13 1.88 23.25
N ALA A 318 4.81 1.44 22.20
CA ALA A 318 4.79 0.08 21.66
C ALA A 318 6.24 -0.43 21.57
N LYS A 319 6.49 -1.69 21.96
CA LYS A 319 7.84 -2.27 22.18
C LYS A 319 8.88 -1.75 21.18
N GLU A 320 9.95 -1.10 21.68
CA GLU A 320 11.02 -0.54 20.85
C GLU A 320 11.63 -1.64 19.95
N LEU A 321 11.52 -1.47 18.63
CA LEU A 321 12.44 -2.13 17.69
C LEU A 321 13.74 -1.32 17.70
N VAL A 322 14.75 -1.90 18.34
CA VAL A 322 16.13 -1.42 18.31
C VAL A 322 16.60 -1.50 16.85
N LEU A 323 16.93 -0.34 16.26
CA LEU A 323 17.61 -0.24 14.97
C LEU A 323 19.13 -0.44 15.11
#